data_AF-A0AAE1VNP2-F1
#
_entry.id   AF-A0AAE1VNP2-F1
#
_cell.length_a   1.000
_cell.length_b   1.000
_cell.length_c   1.000
_cell.angle_alpha   90.00
_cell.angle_beta   90.00
_cell.angle_gamma   90.00
#
_symmetry.space_group_name_H-M   'P 1'
#
loop_
_entity.id
_entity.type
_entity.pdbx_description
1 polymer ?
#
loop_
_entity_poly.entity_id
_entity_poly.type
_entity_poly.pdbx_seq_one_letter_code
_entity_poly.pdbx_strand_id
1 'polypeptide(L)'
;MRKICKIYRALVSGVMDMDEVVIKQPIGRIKYPGVAKGLDVASPSGKPALSSVRVLERDLENNCTLVQVILFMYLAGSQPKCSHPELTGESFEEDGGHQIPENPVLGDSGYNLHAHQIVLVHPITNEVAADFAKRDLTT
;
A
#
# COMPACT_ATOMS: atom_id res chain seq x y z
N MET A 1 12.24 19.87 2.64
CA MET A 1 11.08 18.96 2.64
C MET A 1 11.45 17.73 1.83
N ARG A 2 11.43 16.52 2.42
CA ARG A 2 11.80 15.28 1.71
C ARG A 2 10.63 14.82 0.86
N LYS A 3 10.82 14.71 -0.46
CA LYS A 3 9.83 14.18 -1.39
C LYS A 3 10.06 12.69 -1.50
N ILE A 4 9.19 11.91 -0.88
CA ILE A 4 9.18 10.45 -0.96
C ILE A 4 7.81 10.05 -1.48
N CYS A 5 7.78 9.28 -2.56
CA CYS A 5 6.60 8.60 -3.06
C CYS A 5 6.73 7.12 -2.73
N LYS A 6 5.69 6.54 -2.14
CA LYS A 6 5.61 5.09 -1.87
C LYS A 6 4.48 4.51 -2.69
N ILE A 7 4.80 3.51 -3.49
CA ILE A 7 3.88 2.81 -4.37
C ILE A 7 3.83 1.37 -3.89
N TYR A 8 2.61 0.90 -3.61
CA TYR A 8 2.35 -0.44 -3.15
C TYR A 8 1.58 -1.21 -4.22
N ARG A 9 1.69 -2.54 -4.19
CA ARG A 9 0.73 -3.44 -4.82
C ARG A 9 -0.09 -4.12 -3.75
N ALA A 10 -1.37 -4.35 -4.00
CA ALA A 10 -2.22 -5.12 -3.10
C ALA A 10 -3.13 -6.05 -3.90
N LEU A 11 -3.35 -7.27 -3.39
CA LEU A 11 -4.43 -8.14 -3.87
C LEU A 11 -5.64 -7.93 -2.96
N VAL A 12 -6.72 -7.37 -3.50
CA VAL A 12 -7.96 -7.14 -2.76
C VAL A 12 -8.99 -8.19 -3.11
N SER A 13 -9.78 -8.61 -2.13
CA SER A 13 -10.93 -9.50 -2.35
C SER A 13 -12.06 -8.75 -3.05
N GLY A 14 -12.72 -9.43 -3.98
CA GLY A 14 -13.76 -8.87 -4.84
C GLY A 14 -13.23 -8.28 -6.15
N VAL A 15 -14.14 -8.12 -7.10
CA VAL A 15 -13.89 -7.44 -8.38
C VAL A 15 -14.27 -5.97 -8.23
N MET A 16 -13.30 -5.06 -8.41
CA MET A 16 -13.57 -3.62 -8.35
C MET A 16 -14.23 -3.12 -9.64
N ASP A 17 -15.39 -2.46 -9.54
CA ASP A 17 -16.10 -1.92 -10.71
C ASP A 17 -15.34 -0.77 -11.40
N MET A 18 -14.70 0.10 -10.61
CA MET A 18 -14.01 1.30 -11.10
C MET A 18 -12.51 1.05 -11.26
N ASP A 19 -11.92 1.55 -12.34
CA ASP A 19 -10.48 1.43 -12.60
C ASP A 19 -9.62 2.25 -11.63
N GLU A 20 -10.16 3.37 -11.13
CA GLU A 20 -9.47 4.23 -10.19
C GLU A 20 -10.40 4.68 -9.07
N VAL A 21 -9.86 4.74 -7.84
CA VAL A 21 -10.56 5.30 -6.69
C VAL A 21 -9.62 6.12 -5.82
N VAL A 22 -10.11 7.25 -5.33
CA VAL A 22 -9.42 8.08 -4.35
C VAL A 22 -10.10 7.91 -2.99
N ILE A 23 -9.35 7.43 -2.01
CA ILE A 23 -9.83 7.21 -0.64
C ILE A 23 -9.35 8.38 0.20
N LYS A 24 -10.27 9.14 0.80
CA LYS A 24 -9.97 10.31 1.68
C LYS A 24 -10.31 10.07 3.15
N GLN A 25 -10.52 8.81 3.52
CA GLN A 25 -10.95 8.43 4.86
C GLN A 25 -9.85 8.73 5.89
N PRO A 26 -10.12 9.54 6.94
CA PRO A 26 -9.14 9.75 7.99
C PRO A 26 -8.84 8.46 8.75
N ILE A 27 -7.59 8.33 9.23
CA ILE A 27 -7.09 7.14 9.92
C ILE A 27 -6.78 7.48 11.38
N GLY A 28 -7.39 6.75 12.30
CA GLY A 28 -7.25 6.93 13.74
C GLY A 28 -6.97 5.61 14.45
N ARG A 29 -6.42 5.70 15.65
CA ARG A 29 -6.00 4.53 16.42
C ARG A 29 -7.08 4.08 17.38
N ILE A 30 -7.42 2.79 17.35
CA ILE A 30 -8.35 2.16 18.30
C ILE A 30 -7.63 1.14 19.16
N LYS A 31 -8.06 0.99 20.43
CA LYS A 31 -7.57 -0.11 21.27
C LYS A 31 -8.09 -1.42 20.70
N TYR A 32 -7.20 -2.39 20.52
CA TYR A 32 -7.53 -3.73 20.04
C TYR A 32 -6.84 -4.76 20.94
N PRO A 33 -7.57 -5.72 21.54
CA PRO A 33 -6.99 -6.76 22.39
C PRO A 33 -5.86 -7.50 21.67
N GLY A 34 -4.74 -7.74 22.37
CA GLY A 34 -3.57 -8.43 21.78
C GLY A 34 -2.64 -7.53 20.96
N VAL A 35 -2.99 -6.28 20.66
CA VAL A 35 -2.12 -5.34 19.92
C VAL A 35 -1.67 -4.21 20.84
N ALA A 36 -0.39 -4.21 21.22
CA ALA A 36 0.16 -3.33 22.27
C ALA A 36 -0.13 -1.82 22.05
N LYS A 37 -0.05 -1.35 20.81
CA LYS A 37 -0.33 0.06 20.45
C LYS A 37 -1.73 0.26 19.87
N GLY A 38 -2.56 -0.78 19.78
CA GLY A 38 -3.83 -0.73 19.07
C GLY A 38 -3.67 -0.76 17.54
N LEU A 39 -4.80 -0.65 16.85
CA LEU A 39 -4.89 -0.74 15.38
C LEU A 39 -5.19 0.64 14.77
N ASP A 40 -4.53 0.96 13.67
CA ASP A 40 -4.85 2.14 12.86
C ASP A 40 -5.99 1.78 11.88
N VAL A 41 -7.14 2.43 12.01
CA VAL A 41 -8.37 2.13 11.28
C VAL A 41 -9.00 3.38 10.68
N ALA A 42 -9.91 3.20 9.72
CA ALA A 42 -10.80 4.25 9.25
C ALA A 42 -11.61 4.83 10.43
N SER A 43 -11.35 6.10 10.76
CA SER A 43 -12.02 6.78 11.87
C SER A 43 -12.25 8.25 11.52
N PRO A 44 -13.48 8.78 11.63
CA PRO A 44 -13.74 10.20 11.38
C PRO A 44 -12.94 11.16 12.28
N SER A 45 -12.55 10.72 13.48
CA SER A 45 -11.70 11.49 14.41
C SER A 45 -10.20 11.28 14.19
N GLY A 46 -9.83 10.51 13.16
CA GLY A 46 -8.47 10.22 12.78
C GLY A 46 -7.74 11.40 12.12
N LYS A 47 -6.46 11.18 11.81
CA LYS A 47 -5.66 12.12 11.01
C LYS A 47 -6.10 12.04 9.55
N PRO A 48 -6.21 13.18 8.83
CA PRO A 48 -6.51 13.17 7.40
C PRO A 48 -5.52 12.31 6.62
N ALA A 49 -6.04 11.42 5.78
CA ALA A 49 -5.25 10.57 4.90
C ALA A 49 -5.85 10.59 3.50
N LEU A 50 -5.01 10.43 2.48
CA LEU A 50 -5.45 10.24 1.10
C LEU A 50 -4.64 9.12 0.46
N SER A 51 -5.33 8.26 -0.27
CA SER A 51 -4.70 7.24 -1.11
C SER A 51 -5.33 7.26 -2.50
N SER A 52 -4.53 7.07 -3.53
CA SER A 52 -5.03 6.78 -4.88
C SER A 52 -4.80 5.30 -5.16
N VAL A 53 -5.83 4.63 -5.64
CA VAL A 53 -5.82 3.22 -5.98
C VAL A 53 -6.17 3.10 -7.46
N ARG A 54 -5.38 2.33 -8.19
CA ARG A 54 -5.59 2.01 -9.60
C ARG A 54 -5.61 0.50 -9.79
N VAL A 55 -6.60 -0.02 -10.50
CA VAL A 55 -6.68 -1.42 -10.87
C VAL A 55 -5.60 -1.74 -11.90
N LEU A 56 -4.87 -2.82 -11.65
CA LEU A 56 -3.89 -3.39 -12.60
C LEU A 56 -4.49 -4.60 -13.30
N GLU A 57 -5.18 -5.46 -12.56
CA GLU A 57 -5.77 -6.70 -13.07
C GLU A 57 -7.01 -7.09 -12.27
N ARG A 58 -7.98 -7.73 -12.93
CA ARG A 58 -9.18 -8.28 -12.33
C ARG A 58 -9.22 -9.78 -12.62
N ASP A 59 -9.26 -10.57 -11.56
CA ASP A 59 -9.42 -12.01 -11.65
C ASP A 59 -10.87 -12.36 -11.25
N LEU A 60 -11.68 -12.67 -12.26
CA LEU A 60 -13.08 -13.03 -12.07
C LEU A 60 -13.24 -14.44 -11.52
N GLU A 61 -12.27 -15.32 -11.74
CA GLU A 61 -12.31 -16.72 -11.33
C GLU A 61 -12.05 -16.83 -9.83
N ASN A 62 -11.01 -16.15 -9.34
CA ASN A 62 -10.65 -16.11 -7.92
C ASN A 62 -11.36 -14.98 -7.15
N ASN A 63 -12.18 -14.18 -7.83
CA ASN A 63 -12.91 -13.03 -7.28
C ASN A 63 -11.98 -12.09 -6.50
N CYS A 64 -10.91 -11.63 -7.16
CA CYS A 64 -9.95 -10.70 -6.58
C CYS A 64 -9.48 -9.66 -7.62
N THR A 65 -8.90 -8.57 -7.13
CA THR A 65 -8.36 -7.48 -7.97
C THR A 65 -6.95 -7.14 -7.51
N LEU A 66 -5.99 -7.14 -8.43
CA LEU A 66 -4.65 -6.61 -8.18
C LEU A 66 -4.68 -5.10 -8.40
N VAL A 67 -4.23 -4.33 -7.40
CA VAL A 67 -4.24 -2.87 -7.44
C VAL A 67 -2.88 -2.28 -7.13
N GLN A 68 -2.62 -1.10 -7.70
CA GLN A 68 -1.56 -0.20 -7.28
C GLN A 68 -2.11 0.83 -6.30
N VAL A 69 -1.42 1.06 -5.19
CA VAL A 69 -1.81 2.05 -4.18
C VAL A 69 -0.68 3.07 -3.99
N ILE A 70 -1.01 4.34 -4.16
CA ILE A 70 -0.11 5.46 -3.87
C ILE A 70 -0.61 6.14 -2.59
N LEU A 71 0.26 6.21 -1.59
CA LEU A 71 -0.04 6.85 -0.31
C LEU A 71 0.34 8.33 -0.34
N PHE A 72 -0.61 9.18 0.04
CA PHE A 72 -0.44 10.61 0.09
C PHE A 72 -0.64 11.12 1.50
N MET A 73 0.47 11.50 2.13
CA MET A 73 0.44 12.17 3.43
C MET A 73 0.32 13.67 3.19
N TYR A 74 -0.77 14.29 3.65
CA TYR A 74 -0.95 15.75 3.58
C TYR A 74 0.11 16.45 4.43
N LEU A 75 1.21 16.85 3.81
CA LEU A 75 2.09 17.87 4.36
C LEU A 75 1.56 19.22 3.85
N ALA A 76 0.73 19.86 4.67
CA ALA A 76 0.27 21.25 4.58
C ALA A 76 0.30 21.89 3.16
N GLY A 77 -0.83 21.81 2.45
CA GLY A 77 -1.16 22.73 1.35
C GLY A 77 -0.57 22.44 -0.04
N SER A 78 0.17 21.35 -0.25
CA SER A 78 0.64 20.95 -1.58
C SER A 78 -0.03 19.67 -2.06
N GLN A 79 -0.50 19.66 -3.32
CA GLN A 79 -0.89 18.42 -3.99
C GLN A 79 0.37 17.56 -4.15
N PRO A 80 0.35 16.31 -3.68
CA PRO A 80 1.48 15.43 -3.87
C PRO A 80 1.59 15.07 -5.35
N LYS A 81 2.74 15.41 -5.94
CA LYS A 81 3.05 15.13 -7.34
C LYS A 81 3.84 13.83 -7.38
N CYS A 82 3.14 12.69 -7.46
CA CYS A 82 3.73 11.43 -7.88
C CYS A 82 3.31 11.19 -9.35
N SER A 83 4.27 11.14 -10.26
CA SER A 83 4.04 10.69 -11.64
C SER A 83 4.11 9.18 -11.69
N HIS A 84 3.17 8.55 -12.38
CA HIS A 84 3.07 7.10 -12.56
C HIS A 84 4.26 6.59 -13.39
N PRO A 85 5.16 5.75 -12.82
CA PRO A 85 6.21 5.10 -13.60
C PRO A 85 5.61 3.95 -14.40
N GLU A 86 6.02 3.81 -15.66
CA GLU A 86 5.62 2.71 -16.54
C GLU A 86 6.52 1.48 -16.27
N LEU A 87 5.92 0.28 -16.26
CA LEU A 87 6.50 -0.95 -15.70
C LEU A 87 6.96 -1.91 -16.82
N THR A 88 8.16 -2.48 -16.70
CA THR A 88 8.63 -3.65 -17.47
C THR A 88 9.00 -4.78 -16.49
N GLY A 89 8.46 -5.98 -16.70
CA GLY A 89 8.46 -7.07 -15.72
C GLY A 89 9.68 -8.00 -15.77
N GLU A 90 10.13 -8.49 -14.60
CA GLU A 90 11.03 -9.64 -14.47
C GLU A 90 11.13 -10.20 -13.02
N SER A 91 11.27 -11.53 -12.94
CA SER A 91 11.20 -12.55 -11.84
C SER A 91 10.94 -12.17 -10.37
N PHE A 92 10.09 -12.94 -9.71
CA PHE A 92 9.64 -12.79 -8.31
C PHE A 92 10.40 -13.64 -7.29
N GLU A 93 10.36 -13.26 -6.01
CA GLU A 93 10.86 -14.03 -4.86
C GLU A 93 9.69 -14.61 -4.03
N GLU A 94 9.91 -15.75 -3.37
CA GLU A 94 8.91 -16.47 -2.57
C GLU A 94 8.75 -15.91 -1.14
N ASP A 95 7.57 -16.08 -0.55
CA ASP A 95 7.21 -15.53 0.77
C ASP A 95 7.81 -16.32 1.96
N GLY A 96 8.43 -15.62 2.90
CA GLY A 96 9.04 -16.19 4.12
C GLY A 96 8.06 -16.33 5.29
N GLY A 97 6.91 -16.99 5.08
CA GLY A 97 5.83 -17.07 6.07
C GLY A 97 6.25 -17.65 7.43
N HIS A 98 5.91 -16.96 8.52
CA HIS A 98 6.03 -17.46 9.90
C HIS A 98 4.77 -18.27 10.30
N GLN A 99 4.91 -19.19 11.27
CA GLN A 99 3.77 -19.95 11.80
C GLN A 99 2.75 -19.01 12.47
N ILE A 100 1.46 -19.20 12.15
CA ILE A 100 0.36 -18.42 12.75
C ILE A 100 0.24 -18.83 14.23
N PRO A 101 0.24 -17.86 15.17
CA PRO A 101 0.10 -18.15 16.60
C PRO A 101 -1.31 -18.63 16.97
N GLU A 102 -1.46 -19.30 18.12
CA GLU A 102 -2.75 -19.86 18.59
C GLU A 102 -3.85 -18.81 18.77
N ASN A 103 -3.49 -17.58 19.10
CA ASN A 103 -4.42 -16.45 19.25
C ASN A 103 -4.05 -15.34 18.25
N PRO A 104 -4.37 -15.51 16.96
CA PRO A 104 -3.90 -14.60 15.93
C PRO A 104 -4.57 -13.24 16.05
N VAL A 105 -3.78 -12.19 15.89
CA VAL A 105 -4.26 -10.81 15.70
C VAL A 105 -4.13 -10.40 14.23
N LEU A 106 -4.73 -9.26 13.88
CA LEU A 106 -4.71 -8.76 12.52
C LEU A 106 -3.25 -8.52 12.05
N GLY A 107 -2.87 -9.19 10.97
CA GLY A 107 -1.54 -9.10 10.36
C GLY A 107 -0.60 -10.27 10.68
N ASP A 108 -0.98 -11.21 11.54
CA ASP A 108 -0.13 -12.37 11.87
C ASP A 108 0.09 -13.32 10.68
N SER A 109 -0.87 -13.40 9.76
CA SER A 109 -0.74 -14.11 8.49
C SER A 109 -0.05 -13.27 7.40
N GLY A 110 0.44 -12.08 7.73
CA GLY A 110 0.80 -11.06 6.75
C GLY A 110 -0.42 -10.45 6.07
N TYR A 111 -0.14 -9.54 5.13
CA TYR A 111 -1.13 -8.94 4.24
C TYR A 111 -0.72 -9.19 2.80
N ASN A 112 -1.69 -9.32 1.89
CA ASN A 112 -1.45 -9.28 0.45
C ASN A 112 -1.16 -7.84 0.00
N LEU A 113 -0.10 -7.26 0.56
CA LEU A 113 0.35 -5.89 0.37
C LEU A 113 1.88 -5.91 0.24
N HIS A 114 2.35 -5.36 -0.86
CA HIS A 114 3.76 -5.35 -1.22
C HIS A 114 4.23 -3.91 -1.43
N ALA A 115 5.31 -3.51 -0.75
CA ALA A 115 5.97 -2.23 -0.96
C ALA A 115 6.76 -2.24 -2.27
N HIS A 116 6.05 -2.13 -3.39
CA HIS A 116 6.57 -2.39 -4.72
C HIS A 116 7.66 -1.41 -5.17
N GLN A 117 7.49 -0.12 -4.92
CA GLN A 117 8.43 0.91 -5.37
C GLN A 117 8.49 2.08 -4.41
N ILE A 118 9.70 2.59 -4.21
CA ILE A 118 9.94 3.89 -3.56
C ILE A 118 10.62 4.83 -4.55
N VAL A 119 10.12 6.05 -4.65
CA VAL A 119 10.76 7.14 -5.40
C VAL A 119 11.11 8.23 -4.42
N LEU A 120 12.36 8.66 -4.39
CA LEU A 120 12.81 9.71 -3.47
C LEU A 120 13.82 10.65 -4.12
N VAL A 121 13.92 11.84 -3.54
CA VAL A 121 15.03 12.76 -3.83
C VAL A 121 16.15 12.47 -2.85
N HIS A 122 17.32 12.10 -3.36
CA HIS A 122 18.49 11.78 -2.54
C HIS A 122 18.91 13.02 -1.72
N PRO A 123 19.06 12.90 -0.39
CA PRO A 123 19.17 14.08 0.50
C PRO A 123 20.48 14.86 0.37
N ILE A 124 21.50 14.28 -0.28
CA ILE A 124 22.81 14.92 -0.47
C ILE A 124 22.96 15.43 -1.90
N THR A 125 22.62 14.60 -2.90
CA THR A 125 22.84 14.92 -4.33
C THR A 125 21.66 15.65 -4.96
N ASN A 126 20.49 15.66 -4.33
CA ASN A 126 19.22 16.15 -4.88
C ASN A 126 18.77 15.46 -6.18
N GLU A 127 19.36 14.31 -6.52
CA GLU A 127 18.97 13.50 -7.66
C GLU A 127 17.74 12.64 -7.30
N VAL A 128 16.92 12.34 -8.30
CA VAL A 128 15.79 11.42 -8.14
C VAL A 128 16.31 9.99 -8.26
N ALA A 129 16.02 9.18 -7.24
CA ALA A 129 16.28 7.75 -7.24
C ALA A 129 14.97 6.98 -7.09
N ALA A 130 14.89 5.82 -7.75
CA ALA A 130 13.80 4.88 -7.62
C ALA A 130 14.38 3.50 -7.30
N ASP A 131 13.74 2.80 -6.36
CA ASP A 131 14.08 1.43 -6.02
C ASP A 131 12.80 0.58 -6.03
N PHE A 132 12.94 -0.68 -6.46
CA PHE A 132 11.83 -1.59 -6.71
C PHE A 132 12.06 -2.89 -5.95
N ALA A 133 11.08 -3.26 -5.13
CA ALA A 133 11.02 -4.59 -4.55
C ALA A 133 10.23 -5.51 -5.49
N LYS A 134 10.63 -6.77 -5.54
CA LYS A 134 10.00 -7.81 -6.35
C LYS A 134 9.27 -8.79 -5.44
N ARG A 135 7.97 -9.00 -5.71
CA ARG A 135 7.11 -10.00 -5.05
C ARG A 135 5.88 -10.19 -5.93
N ASP A 136 5.53 -11.45 -6.18
CA ASP A 136 4.25 -11.78 -6.81
C ASP A 136 3.15 -11.77 -5.76
N LEU A 137 2.00 -11.20 -6.11
CA LEU A 137 0.81 -11.21 -5.26
C LEU A 137 -0.33 -12.03 -5.90
N THR A 138 -0.10 -12.67 -7.05
CA THR A 138 -1.12 -13.40 -7.82
C THR A 138 -1.07 -14.93 -7.65
N THR A 139 -0.08 -15.43 -6.91
CA THR A 139 0.07 -16.85 -6.51
C THR A 139 -0.35 -17.11 -5.08
#